data_AF-A0A243W500-F1
#
_entry.id   AF-A0A243W500-F1
#
_cell.length_a   1.000
_cell.length_b   1.000
_cell.length_c   1.000
_cell.angle_alpha   90.00
_cell.angle_beta   90.00
_cell.angle_gamma   90.00
#
_symmetry.space_group_name_H-M   'P 1'
#
loop_
_entity.id
_entity.type
_entity.pdbx_description
1 polymer ?
#
loop_
_entity_poly.entity_id
_entity_poly.type
_entity_poly.pdbx_seq_one_letter_code
_entity_poly.pdbx_strand_id
1 'polypeptide(L)'
;SLGKIFYFAPDNLRWEPTNKTYSDFLRFCFSGDLQAYYRNLRWKGWQQEVSQLSGNQGLACYPFLFTKEGKNIAKDKRGVVPIAELWTFGQDMQRQLDGAP
;
A
#
# COMPACT_ATOMS: atom_id res chain seq x y z
N SER A 1 12.94 -9.51 15.52
CA SER A 1 14.25 -8.87 15.68
C SER A 1 14.07 -7.36 15.80
N LEU A 2 14.69 -6.71 16.78
CA LEU A 2 14.69 -5.25 16.88
C LEU A 2 15.30 -4.60 15.62
N GLY A 3 14.79 -3.41 15.24
CA GLY A 3 15.40 -2.57 14.21
C GLY A 3 15.14 -2.94 12.74
N LYS A 4 14.22 -3.87 12.45
CA LYS A 4 13.81 -4.19 11.06
C LYS A 4 12.59 -3.36 10.65
N ILE A 5 12.55 -2.99 9.38
CA ILE A 5 11.41 -2.28 8.77
C ILE A 5 10.42 -3.28 8.19
N PHE A 6 9.14 -3.10 8.51
CA PHE A 6 8.03 -3.89 7.99
C PHE A 6 7.12 -3.01 7.14
N TYR A 7 6.54 -3.62 6.11
CA TYR A 7 5.58 -2.99 5.22
C TYR A 7 4.22 -3.66 5.40
N PHE A 8 3.18 -2.88 5.68
CA PHE A 8 1.81 -3.38 5.68
C PHE A 8 1.27 -3.32 4.25
N ALA A 9 1.19 -4.48 3.60
CA ALA A 9 0.91 -4.55 2.17
C ALA A 9 -0.60 -4.49 1.88
N PRO A 10 -1.06 -3.56 1.00
CA PRO A 10 -2.49 -3.35 0.76
C PRO A 10 -3.14 -4.46 -0.07
N ASP A 11 -2.35 -5.30 -0.74
CA ASP A 11 -2.78 -6.35 -1.65
C ASP A 11 -2.95 -7.73 -0.99
N ASN A 12 -2.60 -7.84 0.29
CA ASN A 12 -2.82 -9.05 1.09
C ASN A 12 -3.11 -8.80 2.58
N LEU A 13 -3.03 -7.54 3.04
CA LEU A 13 -3.23 -7.13 4.43
C LEU A 13 -2.29 -7.86 5.40
N ARG A 14 -1.02 -8.06 5.02
CA ARG A 14 0.02 -8.66 5.87
C ARG A 14 1.15 -7.69 6.14
N TRP A 15 1.76 -7.87 7.31
CA TRP A 15 3.04 -7.26 7.62
C TRP A 15 4.15 -8.09 6.99
N GLU A 16 4.85 -7.51 6.03
CA GLU A 16 5.93 -8.17 5.32
C GLU A 16 7.29 -7.63 5.76
N PRO A 17 8.27 -8.50 6.05
CA PRO A 17 9.62 -8.06 6.33
C PRO A 17 10.24 -7.49 5.04
N THR A 18 10.63 -6.22 5.06
CA THR A 18 11.32 -5.61 3.90
C THR A 18 12.76 -6.09 3.72
N ASN A 19 13.26 -6.86 4.70
CA ASN A 19 14.65 -7.28 4.87
C ASN A 19 15.67 -6.13 4.88
N LYS A 20 15.23 -4.92 5.29
CA LYS A 20 16.07 -3.72 5.39
C LYS A 20 16.30 -3.32 6.84
N THR A 21 17.51 -2.88 7.13
CA THR A 21 17.79 -2.05 8.32
C THR A 21 17.20 -0.65 8.12
N TYR A 22 17.22 0.18 9.17
CA TYR A 22 16.79 1.58 9.07
C TYR A 22 17.58 2.36 8.01
N SER A 23 18.92 2.24 8.00
CA SER A 23 19.78 2.93 7.03
C SER A 23 19.55 2.42 5.59
N ASP A 24 19.34 1.12 5.41
CA ASP A 24 18.98 0.56 4.11
C ASP A 24 17.61 1.07 3.63
N PHE A 25 16.66 1.26 4.55
CA PHE A 25 15.35 1.82 4.23
C PHE A 25 15.46 3.29 3.79
N LEU A 26 16.24 4.12 4.49
CA LEU A 26 16.49 5.49 4.04
C LEU A 26 17.15 5.52 2.66
N ARG A 27 18.17 4.68 2.43
CA ARG A 27 18.78 4.54 1.10
C ARG A 27 17.75 4.11 0.06
N PHE A 28 16.86 3.17 0.39
CA PHE A 28 15.78 2.76 -0.49
C PHE A 28 14.82 3.92 -0.81
N CYS A 29 14.44 4.74 0.17
CA CYS A 29 13.57 5.90 -0.05
C CYS A 29 14.19 6.96 -0.96
N PHE A 30 15.49 7.21 -0.84
CA PHE A 30 16.16 8.30 -1.58
C PHE A 30 16.82 7.87 -2.89
N SER A 31 17.29 6.63 -3.00
CA SER A 31 18.07 6.16 -4.15
C SER A 31 17.68 4.77 -4.63
N GLY A 32 16.60 4.18 -4.09
CA GLY A 32 16.11 2.88 -4.53
C GLY A 32 15.29 2.97 -5.83
N ASP A 33 15.19 1.83 -6.53
CA ASP A 33 14.30 1.71 -7.68
C ASP A 33 12.85 1.52 -7.22
N LEU A 34 12.22 2.62 -6.81
CA LEU A 34 10.81 2.64 -6.43
C LEU A 34 9.88 2.28 -7.59
N GLN A 35 10.34 2.40 -8.84
CA GLN A 35 9.57 2.03 -10.00
C GLN A 35 9.45 0.52 -10.15
N ALA A 36 10.55 -0.21 -10.04
CA ALA A 36 10.53 -1.66 -10.06
C ALA A 36 9.81 -2.24 -8.83
N TYR A 37 9.99 -1.62 -7.66
CA TYR A 37 9.37 -2.08 -6.41
C TYR A 37 7.85 -1.94 -6.42
N TYR A 38 7.33 -0.77 -6.79
CA TYR A 38 5.88 -0.49 -6.81
C TYR A 38 5.21 -0.73 -8.17
N ARG A 39 5.84 -1.49 -9.08
CA ARG A 39 5.35 -1.66 -10.45
C ARG A 39 3.90 -2.16 -10.54
N ASN A 40 3.49 -3.03 -9.62
CA ASN A 40 2.15 -3.62 -9.60
C ASN A 40 1.09 -2.67 -8.99
N LEU A 41 1.53 -1.58 -8.36
CA LEU A 41 0.68 -0.56 -7.74
C LEU A 41 0.68 0.76 -8.53
N ARG A 42 1.23 0.77 -9.75
CA ARG A 42 1.26 1.93 -10.65
C ARG A 42 0.41 1.66 -11.90
N TRP A 43 -0.32 2.67 -12.35
CA TRP A 43 -1.14 2.64 -13.57
C TRP A 43 -0.74 3.78 -14.50
N LYS A 44 -1.15 3.73 -15.77
CA LYS A 44 -0.88 4.85 -16.70
C LYS A 44 -1.51 6.15 -16.14
N GLY A 45 -0.69 7.18 -15.97
CA GLY A 45 -1.13 8.48 -15.43
C GLY A 45 -1.14 8.60 -13.90
N TRP A 46 -0.68 7.58 -13.17
CA TRP A 46 -0.65 7.59 -11.70
C TRP A 46 0.04 8.82 -11.12
N GLN A 47 1.10 9.33 -11.77
CA GLN A 47 1.84 10.49 -11.29
C GLN A 47 0.94 11.72 -11.18
N GLN A 48 0.10 11.96 -12.20
CA GLN A 48 -0.80 13.11 -12.22
C GLN A 48 -1.89 12.96 -11.16
N GLU A 49 -2.51 11.78 -11.07
CA GLU A 49 -3.56 11.48 -10.09
C GLU A 49 -3.04 11.59 -8.64
N VAL A 50 -1.88 11.00 -8.36
CA VAL A 50 -1.25 11.02 -7.02
C VAL A 50 -0.71 12.42 -6.66
N SER A 51 -0.22 13.20 -7.63
CA SER A 51 0.29 14.56 -7.37
C SER A 51 -0.75 15.54 -6.83
N GLN A 52 -2.04 15.23 -6.99
CA GLN A 52 -3.15 16.03 -6.48
C GLN A 52 -3.51 15.72 -5.03
N LEU A 53 -2.95 14.65 -4.46
CA LEU A 53 -3.22 14.23 -3.09
C LEU A 53 -2.37 15.04 -2.10
N SER A 54 -2.98 15.41 -0.98
CA SER A 54 -2.22 15.84 0.18
C SER A 54 -1.64 14.65 0.94
N GLY A 55 -0.68 14.89 1.84
CA GLY A 55 -0.11 13.84 2.70
C GLY A 55 -1.11 13.17 3.65
N ASN A 56 -2.31 13.71 3.79
CA ASN A 56 -3.38 13.16 4.62
C ASN A 56 -4.43 12.38 3.80
N GLN A 57 -4.20 12.16 2.51
CA GLN A 57 -5.11 11.48 1.60
C GLN A 57 -4.46 10.23 0.98
N GLY A 58 -5.29 9.30 0.57
CA GLY A 58 -4.90 8.15 -0.24
C GLY A 58 -6.02 7.75 -1.20
N LEU A 59 -5.80 6.66 -1.92
CA LEU A 59 -6.76 6.12 -2.89
C LEU A 59 -7.35 4.80 -2.37
N ALA A 60 -8.65 4.78 -2.16
CA ALA A 60 -9.41 3.54 -1.99
C ALA A 60 -9.68 2.92 -3.36
N CYS A 61 -9.41 1.63 -3.51
CA CYS A 61 -9.62 0.89 -4.77
C CYS A 61 -10.83 -0.04 -4.65
N TYR A 62 -11.61 -0.16 -5.73
CA TYR A 62 -12.66 -1.17 -5.87
C TYR A 62 -12.58 -1.87 -7.24
N PRO A 63 -12.50 -3.21 -7.29
CA PRO A 63 -12.44 -4.16 -6.16
C PRO A 63 -11.23 -3.93 -5.23
N PHE A 64 -11.32 -4.33 -3.96
CA PHE A 64 -10.24 -4.06 -3.00
C PHE A 64 -8.97 -4.85 -3.36
N LEU A 65 -7.80 -4.24 -3.19
CA LEU A 65 -6.52 -4.80 -3.65
C LEU A 65 -6.19 -6.19 -3.05
N PHE A 66 -6.71 -6.46 -1.86
CA PHE A 66 -6.54 -7.74 -1.16
C PHE A 66 -7.49 -8.86 -1.64
N THR A 67 -8.47 -8.58 -2.51
CA THR A 67 -9.35 -9.62 -3.06
C THR A 67 -8.75 -10.26 -4.31
N LYS A 68 -9.38 -11.33 -4.79
CA LYS A 68 -8.98 -12.02 -6.03
C LYS A 68 -9.19 -11.14 -7.27
N GLU A 69 -10.19 -10.25 -7.21
CA GLU A 69 -10.60 -9.38 -8.30
C GLU A 69 -9.76 -8.10 -8.37
N GLY A 70 -9.33 -7.55 -7.23
CA GLY A 70 -8.56 -6.29 -7.14
C GLY A 70 -7.07 -6.46 -7.46
N LYS A 71 -6.72 -7.20 -8.50
CA LYS A 71 -5.33 -7.45 -8.90
C LYS A 71 -4.84 -6.54 -10.03
N ASN A 72 -5.69 -5.63 -10.51
CA ASN A 72 -5.33 -4.73 -11.59
C ASN A 72 -5.79 -3.29 -11.30
N ILE A 73 -4.97 -2.57 -10.55
CA ILE A 73 -5.23 -1.18 -10.17
C ILE A 73 -5.52 -0.26 -11.36
N ALA A 74 -5.01 -0.56 -12.56
CA ALA A 74 -5.28 0.23 -13.75
C ALA A 74 -6.73 0.11 -14.25
N LYS A 75 -7.45 -0.95 -13.85
CA LYS A 75 -8.87 -1.18 -14.16
C LYS A 75 -9.79 -0.90 -12.98
N ASP A 76 -9.25 -0.88 -11.77
CA ASP A 76 -10.02 -0.65 -10.56
C ASP A 76 -10.54 0.79 -10.50
N LYS A 77 -11.73 0.96 -9.92
CA LYS A 77 -12.23 2.29 -9.55
C LYS A 77 -11.40 2.80 -8.38
N ARG A 78 -11.02 4.08 -8.42
CA ARG A 78 -10.26 4.72 -7.35
C ARG A 78 -10.99 5.95 -6.85
N GLY A 79 -10.98 6.16 -5.54
CA GLY A 79 -11.57 7.33 -4.88
C GLY A 79 -10.63 7.89 -3.83
N VAL A 80 -10.54 9.22 -3.76
CA VAL A 80 -9.73 9.91 -2.75
C VAL A 80 -10.42 9.82 -1.39
N VAL A 81 -9.71 9.34 -0.38
CA VAL A 81 -10.18 9.21 1.00
C VAL A 81 -9.12 9.67 2.00
N PRO A 82 -9.47 10.01 3.25
CA PRO A 82 -8.48 10.24 4.30
C PRO A 82 -7.56 9.02 4.49
N ILE A 83 -6.25 9.26 4.64
CA ILE A 83 -5.27 8.18 4.82
C ILE A 83 -5.53 7.38 6.11
N ALA A 84 -6.07 8.05 7.14
CA ALA A 84 -6.47 7.41 8.39
C ALA A 84 -7.61 6.40 8.21
N GLU A 85 -8.51 6.64 7.25
CA GLU A 85 -9.60 5.72 6.91
C GLU A 85 -9.04 4.45 6.26
N LEU A 86 -8.11 4.59 5.30
CA LEU A 86 -7.42 3.45 4.69
C LEU A 86 -6.68 2.59 5.73
N TRP A 87 -6.02 3.24 6.68
CA TRP A 87 -5.30 2.56 7.75
C TRP A 87 -6.24 1.74 8.65
N THR A 88 -7.27 2.39 9.19
CA THR A 88 -8.27 1.72 10.05
C THR A 88 -8.97 0.59 9.31
N PHE A 89 -9.43 0.85 8.08
CA PHE A 89 -10.10 -0.15 7.25
C PHE A 89 -9.22 -1.37 6.96
N GLY A 90 -7.95 -1.18 6.58
CA GLY A 90 -7.04 -2.29 6.33
C GLY A 90 -6.82 -3.18 7.57
N GLN A 91 -6.71 -2.56 8.74
CA GLN A 91 -6.56 -3.26 10.02
C GLN A 91 -7.84 -4.00 10.42
N ASP A 92 -9.02 -3.40 10.19
CA ASP A 92 -10.32 -4.04 10.41
C ASP A 92 -10.49 -5.28 9.51
N MET A 93 -10.19 -5.14 8.21
CA MET A 93 -10.29 -6.23 7.24
C MET A 93 -9.31 -7.36 7.53
N GLN A 94 -8.07 -7.04 7.93
CA GLN A 94 -7.11 -8.06 8.36
C GLN A 94 -7.69 -8.90 9.51
N ARG A 95 -8.22 -8.26 10.56
CA ARG A 95 -8.81 -8.95 11.72
C ARG A 95 -9.97 -9.86 11.34
N GLN A 96 -10.88 -9.37 10.49
CA GLN A 96 -12.04 -10.15 10.05
C GLN A 96 -11.63 -11.34 9.19
N LEU A 97 -10.68 -11.17 8.27
CA LEU A 97 -10.23 -12.23 7.36
C LEU A 97 -9.36 -13.29 8.05
N ASP A 98 -8.62 -12.90 9.09
CA ASP A 98 -7.81 -13.82 9.89
C ASP A 98 -8.65 -14.71 10.81
N GLY A 99 -9.96 -14.48 10.85
CA GLY A 99 -10.86 -15.19 11.75
C GLY A 99 -10.44 -14.99 13.20
N ALA A 100 -9.89 -13.81 13.54
CA ALA A 100 -9.65 -13.48 14.94
C ALA A 100 -10.95 -13.71 15.73
N PRO A 101 -10.87 -14.30 16.94
CA PRO A 101 -12.05 -14.74 17.71
C PRO A 101 -13.07 -13.63 17.93
#